data_AF-X1TLN0-F1
#
_entry.id   AF-X1TLN0-F1
#
_cell.length_a   1.000
_cell.length_b   1.000
_cell.length_c   1.000
_cell.angle_alpha   90.00
_cell.angle_beta   90.00
_cell.angle_gamma   90.00
#
_symmetry.space_group_name_H-M   'P 1'
#
loop_
_entity.id
_entity.type
_entity.pdbx_description
1 polymer ?
#
loop_
_entity_poly.entity_id
_entity_poly.type
_entity_poly.pdbx_seq_one_letter_code
_entity_poly.pdbx_strand_id
1 'polypeptide(L)' 'MSTGLWAYSRHPNYLGEVMFWWGLFLFALAADLSHWWVFVGPLAMTVLFIFVSIPMMDKRNLE' A
#
# COMPACT_ATOMS: atom_id res chain seq x y z
N MET A 1 1.55 -9.62 -19.53
CA MET A 1 1.07 -9.25 -18.17
C MET A 1 -0.03 -10.22 -17.69
N SER A 2 0.11 -11.53 -17.89
CA SER A 2 -1.02 -12.47 -17.76
C SER A 2 -0.73 -13.72 -16.93
N THR A 3 0.36 -13.71 -16.16
CA THR A 3 0.74 -14.82 -15.28
C THR A 3 1.10 -14.32 -13.89
N GLY A 4 0.74 -15.10 -12.87
CA GLY A 4 1.02 -14.78 -11.46
C GLY A 4 0.22 -13.57 -10.95
N LEU A 5 0.77 -12.87 -9.94
CA LEU A 5 0.13 -11.72 -9.29
C LEU A 5 -0.18 -10.55 -10.25
N TRP A 6 0.59 -10.45 -11.34
CA TRP A 6 0.41 -9.45 -12.38
C TRP A 6 -0.83 -9.67 -13.25
N ALA A 7 -1.48 -10.83 -13.16
CA ALA A 7 -2.81 -11.06 -13.74
C ALA A 7 -3.94 -10.40 -12.91
N TYR A 8 -3.70 -10.17 -11.61
CA TYR A 8 -4.70 -9.64 -10.67
C TYR A 8 -4.53 -8.14 -10.39
N SER A 9 -3.30 -7.61 -10.49
CA SER A 9 -3.01 -6.19 -10.28
C SER A 9 -1.96 -5.71 -11.26
N ARG A 10 -2.12 -4.47 -11.75
CA ARG A 10 -1.09 -3.79 -12.55
C ARG A 10 0.19 -3.53 -11.77
N HIS A 11 0.09 -3.39 -10.45
CA HIS A 11 1.21 -3.10 -9.55
C HIS A 11 1.07 -3.95 -8.26
N PRO A 12 1.28 -5.28 -8.32
CA PRO A 12 1.12 -6.17 -7.17
C PRO A 12 2.06 -5.84 -6.01
N ASN A 13 3.22 -5.25 -6.29
CA ASN A 13 4.16 -4.78 -5.26
C ASN A 13 3.54 -3.69 -4.37
N TYR A 14 2.81 -2.73 -4.96
CA TYR A 14 2.15 -1.68 -4.18
C TYR A 14 0.98 -2.21 -3.38
N LEU A 15 0.25 -3.20 -3.91
CA LEU A 15 -0.79 -3.89 -3.15
C LEU A 15 -0.19 -4.57 -1.90
N GLY A 16 0.93 -5.27 -2.05
CA GLY A 16 1.64 -5.90 -0.93
C GLY A 16 2.09 -4.90 0.12
N GLU A 17 2.65 -3.76 -0.29
CA GLU A 17 3.09 -2.72 0.63
C GLU A 17 1.92 -2.08 1.38
N VAL A 18 0.81 -1.76 0.70
CA VAL A 18 -0.41 -1.26 1.35
C VAL A 18 -0.93 -2.28 2.37
N MET A 19 -1.04 -3.56 1.99
CA MET A 19 -1.46 -4.62 2.90
C MET A 19 -0.52 -4.76 4.10
N PHE A 20 0.78 -4.61 3.91
CA PHE A 20 1.77 -4.68 4.99
C PHE A 20 1.56 -3.57 6.01
N TRP A 21 1.43 -2.30 5.56
CA TRP A 21 1.22 -1.17 6.46
C TRP A 21 -0.11 -1.25 7.21
N TRP A 22 -1.19 -1.65 6.52
CA TRP A 22 -2.47 -1.87 7.18
C TRP A 22 -2.41 -3.05 8.16
N GLY A 23 -1.66 -4.10 7.84
CA GLY A 23 -1.41 -5.22 8.73
C GLY A 23 -0.71 -4.79 10.02
N LEU A 24 0.34 -3.97 9.94
CA LEU A 24 1.02 -3.41 11.12
C LEU A 24 0.07 -2.60 12.01
N PHE A 25 -0.81 -1.80 11.41
CA PHE A 25 -1.83 -1.07 12.15
C PHE A 25 -2.83 -2.00 12.85
N LEU A 26 -3.30 -3.05 12.18
CA LEU A 26 -4.19 -4.03 12.79
C LEU A 26 -3.51 -4.77 13.96
N PHE A 27 -2.21 -5.07 13.84
CA PHE A 27 -1.44 -5.63 14.95
C PHE A 27 -1.30 -4.66 16.12
N ALA A 28 -1.07 -3.37 15.86
CA ALA A 28 -1.01 -2.35 16.90
C ALA A 28 -2.35 -2.25 17.66
N LEU A 29 -3.48 -2.25 16.93
CA LEU A 29 -4.81 -2.27 17.52
C LEU A 29 -5.11 -3.55 18.30
N ALA A 30 -4.66 -4.70 17.80
CA ALA A 30 -4.84 -5.99 18.47
C ALA A 30 -4.05 -6.07 19.78
N ALA A 31 -2.91 -5.38 19.86
CA ALA A 31 -2.11 -5.29 21.08
C ALA A 31 -2.78 -4.37 22.12
N ASP A 32 -3.23 -3.19 21.72
CA ASP A 32 -4.02 -2.29 22.56
C ASP A 32 -4.73 -1.23 21.69
N LEU A 33 -6.05 -1.12 21.86
CA LEU A 33 -6.92 -0.19 21.13
C LEU A 33 -6.54 1.29 21.35
N SER A 34 -5.81 1.64 22.42
CA SER A 34 -5.33 2.99 22.65
C SER A 34 -4.39 3.50 21.54
N HIS A 35 -3.74 2.57 20.80
CA HIS A 35 -2.85 2.87 19.67
C HIS A 35 -3.59 3.18 18.36
N TRP A 36 -4.90 3.42 18.40
CA TRP A 36 -5.68 3.73 17.20
C TRP A 36 -5.09 4.87 16.35
N TRP A 37 -4.41 5.83 16.97
CA TRP A 37 -3.77 6.97 16.30
C TRP A 37 -2.67 6.56 15.31
N VAL A 38 -2.12 5.34 15.42
CA VAL A 38 -1.10 4.80 14.50
C VAL A 38 -1.65 4.61 13.08
N PHE A 39 -2.98 4.66 12.88
CA PHE A 39 -3.64 4.61 11.56
C PHE A 39 -3.13 5.68 10.57
N VAL A 40 -2.55 6.78 11.08
CA VAL A 40 -1.96 7.83 10.23
C VAL A 40 -0.82 7.28 9.37
N GLY A 41 -0.07 6.28 9.85
CA GLY A 41 0.99 5.61 9.11
C GLY A 41 0.51 4.94 7.81
N PRO A 42 -0.34 3.90 7.86
CA PRO A 42 -0.86 3.26 6.66
C PRO A 42 -1.66 4.21 5.78
N LEU A 43 -2.36 5.19 6.36
CA LEU A 43 -3.08 6.21 5.59
C LEU A 43 -2.11 7.07 4.77
N ALA A 44 -1.05 7.60 5.39
CA ALA A 44 -0.03 8.39 4.72
C ALA A 44 0.67 7.60 3.61
N MET A 45 1.04 6.33 3.88
CA MET A 45 1.65 5.46 2.87
C MET A 45 0.70 5.18 1.71
N THR A 46 -0.58 4.91 1.99
CA THR A 46 -1.60 4.69 0.95
C THR A 46 -1.76 5.93 0.06
N VAL A 47 -1.81 7.13 0.66
CA VAL A 47 -1.89 8.41 -0.07
C VAL A 47 -0.65 8.60 -0.95
N LEU A 48 0.56 8.38 -0.43
CA LEU A 48 1.79 8.49 -1.23
C LEU A 48 1.80 7.53 -2.42
N PHE A 49 1.33 6.29 -2.23
CA PHE A 49 1.25 5.35 -3.35
C PHE A 49 0.27 5.79 -4.43
N ILE A 50 -0.92 6.24 -4.05
CA ILE A 50 -1.98 6.63 -4.99
C ILE A 50 -1.60 7.91 -5.76
N PHE A 51 -1.07 8.92 -5.07
CA PHE A 51 -0.88 10.24 -5.67
C PHE A 51 0.54 10.48 -6.21
N VAL A 52 1.55 9.77 -5.71
CA VAL A 52 2.95 9.99 -6.11
C VAL A 52 3.52 8.77 -6.82
N SER A 53 3.60 7.62 -6.15
CA SER A 53 4.36 6.48 -6.65
C SER A 53 3.75 5.85 -7.90
N ILE A 54 2.44 5.58 -7.90
CA ILE A 54 1.75 4.98 -9.06
C ILE A 54 1.81 5.90 -10.28
N PRO A 55 1.41 7.19 -10.20
CA PRO A 55 1.48 8.09 -11.36
C PRO A 55 2.91 8.28 -11.87
N MET A 56 3.91 8.33 -10.98
CA MET A 56 5.32 8.44 -11.37
C MET A 56 5.80 7.19 -12.11
N MET A 57 5.42 6.00 -11.64
CA MET A 57 5.82 4.75 -12.29
C MET A 57 5.08 4.51 -13.61
N ASP A 58 3.79 4.87 -13.68
CA ASP A 58 3.03 4.82 -14.93
C ASP A 58 3.64 5.77 -15.98
N LYS A 59 4.07 6.98 -15.59
CA LYS A 59 4.79 7.90 -16.49
C LYS A 59 6.11 7.31 -16.99
N ARG A 60 6.92 6.72 -16.10
CA ARG A 60 8.20 6.10 -16.48
C ARG A 60 8.05 4.90 -17.41
N ASN A 61 6.96 4.14 -17.29
CA ASN A 61 6.70 2.99 -18.16
C ASN A 61 6.16 3.38 -19.55
N LEU A 62 5.75 4.64 -19.74
CA LEU A 62 5.29 5.19 -21.03
C LEU A 62 6.43 5.83 -21.84
N GLU A 63 7.59 6.08 -21.22
CA GLU A 63 8.85 6.48 -21.87
C GLU A 63 9.61 5.25 -22.39
#